data_AF-A0A7V3U1T5-F1
#
_entry.id   AF-A0A7V3U1T5-F1
#
_cell.length_a   1.000
_cell.length_b   1.000
_cell.length_c   1.000
_cell.angle_alpha   90.00
_cell.angle_beta   90.00
_cell.angle_gamma   90.00
#
_symmetry.space_group_name_H-M   'P 1'
#
loop_
_entity.id
_entity.type
_entity.pdbx_description
1 polymer ?
#
loop_
_entity_poly.entity_id
_entity_poly.type
_entity_poly.pdbx_seq_one_letter_code
_entity_poly.pdbx_strand_id
1 'polypeptide(L)'
;MKKFVMAALGGTLAGVIATTQIAGPLIAQETASKATVYEQLDLFGDVFERIRAQYVTEVDEGDLIEAAIKGMMASLDPHSSYLPPKDFDDMQVQT
;
A
#
# COMPACT_ATOMS: atom_id res chain seq x y z
N MET A 1 -8.49 2.22 -53.23
CA MET A 1 -9.30 2.03 -52.01
C MET A 1 -9.00 0.72 -51.25
N LYS A 2 -8.94 -0.46 -51.89
CA LYS A 2 -8.68 -1.75 -51.20
C LYS A 2 -7.37 -1.84 -50.37
N LYS A 3 -6.31 -1.14 -50.80
CA LYS A 3 -4.98 -1.15 -50.14
C LYS A 3 -5.00 -0.53 -48.73
N PHE A 4 -5.77 0.53 -48.56
CA PHE A 4 -5.92 1.24 -47.29
C PHE A 4 -6.78 0.46 -46.29
N VAL A 5 -7.81 -0.24 -46.79
CA VAL A 5 -8.65 -1.12 -45.96
C VAL A 5 -7.84 -2.30 -45.41
N MET A 6 -6.95 -2.87 -46.23
CA MET A 6 -6.09 -3.98 -45.81
C MET A 6 -5.01 -3.55 -44.81
N ALA A 7 -4.44 -2.35 -44.98
CA ALA A 7 -3.50 -1.76 -44.03
C ALA A 7 -4.17 -1.41 -42.69
N ALA A 8 -5.41 -0.91 -42.71
CA ALA A 8 -6.18 -0.62 -41.50
C ALA A 8 -6.50 -1.90 -40.71
N LEU A 9 -6.95 -2.97 -41.38
CA LEU A 9 -7.22 -4.26 -40.74
C LEU A 9 -5.95 -4.94 -40.20
N GLY A 10 -4.83 -4.84 -40.92
CA GLY A 10 -3.54 -5.36 -40.44
C GLY A 10 -3.01 -4.59 -39.23
N GLY A 11 -3.15 -3.27 -39.23
CA GLY A 11 -2.73 -2.40 -38.13
C GLY A 11 -3.56 -2.62 -36.86
N THR A 12 -4.87 -2.81 -36.96
CA THR A 12 -5.72 -3.11 -35.79
C THR A 12 -5.43 -4.48 -35.20
N LEU A 13 -5.24 -5.52 -36.03
CA LEU A 13 -4.85 -6.84 -35.54
C LEU A 13 -3.47 -6.81 -34.85
N ALA A 14 -2.47 -6.18 -35.46
CA ALA A 14 -1.14 -6.05 -34.87
C ALA A 14 -1.18 -5.24 -33.56
N GLY A 15 -2.00 -4.19 -33.51
CA GLY A 15 -2.22 -3.38 -32.31
C GLY A 15 -2.83 -4.20 -31.17
N VAL A 16 -3.88 -4.99 -31.42
CA VAL A 16 -4.50 -5.84 -30.39
C VAL A 16 -3.52 -6.90 -29.87
N ILE A 17 -2.72 -7.51 -30.75
CA ILE A 17 -1.73 -8.51 -30.33
C ILE A 17 -0.60 -7.83 -29.53
N ALA A 18 -0.13 -6.67 -29.95
CA ALA A 18 0.91 -5.95 -29.21
C ALA A 18 0.41 -5.48 -27.84
N THR A 19 -0.84 -5.04 -27.72
CA THR A 19 -1.40 -4.57 -26.44
C THR A 19 -1.61 -5.73 -25.46
N THR A 20 -2.06 -6.91 -25.90
CA THR A 20 -2.23 -8.06 -24.98
C THR A 20 -0.90 -8.56 -24.42
N GLN A 21 0.17 -8.56 -25.23
CA GLN A 21 1.50 -9.00 -24.80
C GLN A 21 2.15 -8.05 -23.78
N ILE A 22 1.74 -6.77 -23.74
CA ILE A 22 2.28 -5.77 -22.81
C ILE A 22 1.34 -5.57 -21.61
N ALA A 23 0.03 -5.43 -21.85
CA ALA A 23 -0.95 -5.17 -20.79
C ALA A 23 -1.15 -6.39 -19.87
N GLY A 24 -1.12 -7.62 -20.41
CA GLY A 24 -1.29 -8.84 -19.61
C GLY A 24 -0.26 -8.97 -18.49
N PRO A 25 1.06 -8.96 -18.80
CA PRO A 25 2.11 -9.01 -17.79
C PRO A 25 2.08 -7.83 -16.79
N LEU A 26 1.76 -6.62 -17.27
CA LEU A 26 1.73 -5.43 -16.42
C LEU A 26 0.59 -5.50 -15.38
N ILE A 27 -0.60 -5.94 -15.78
CA ILE A 27 -1.74 -6.17 -14.87
C ILE A 27 -1.44 -7.29 -13.87
N ALA A 28 -0.80 -8.38 -14.34
CA ALA A 28 -0.40 -9.49 -13.47
C ALA A 28 0.62 -9.04 -12.41
N GLN A 29 1.61 -8.23 -12.80
CA GLN A 29 2.61 -7.69 -11.89
C GLN A 29 1.99 -6.76 -10.83
N GLU A 30 1.07 -5.88 -11.21
CA GLU A 30 0.36 -5.00 -10.28
C GLU A 30 -0.49 -5.81 -9.29
N THR A 31 -1.22 -6.82 -9.79
CA THR A 31 -2.05 -7.71 -8.95
C THR A 31 -1.20 -8.49 -7.96
N ALA A 32 -0.07 -9.05 -8.40
CA ALA A 32 0.86 -9.74 -7.53
C ALA A 32 1.42 -8.81 -6.44
N SER A 33 1.83 -7.59 -6.80
CA SER A 33 2.32 -6.60 -5.82
C SER A 33 1.23 -6.25 -4.79
N LYS A 34 -0.01 -6.04 -5.21
CA LYS A 34 -1.12 -5.77 -4.28
C LYS A 34 -1.35 -6.96 -3.34
N ALA A 35 -1.36 -8.19 -3.85
CA ALA A 35 -1.48 -9.39 -3.01
C ALA A 35 -0.40 -9.42 -1.93
N THR A 36 0.87 -9.15 -2.27
CA THR A 36 1.96 -9.13 -1.27
C THR A 36 1.80 -8.05 -0.21
N VAL A 37 1.17 -6.92 -0.51
CA VAL A 37 0.90 -5.85 0.48
C VAL A 37 -0.19 -6.30 1.44
N TYR A 38 -1.28 -6.88 0.94
CA TYR A 38 -2.35 -7.38 1.81
C TYR A 38 -1.87 -8.52 2.73
N GLU A 39 -1.03 -9.43 2.22
CA GLU A 39 -0.41 -10.48 3.05
C GLU A 39 0.44 -9.89 4.20
N GLN A 40 1.15 -8.79 3.96
CA GLN A 40 1.92 -8.10 5.01
C GLN A 40 1.01 -7.41 6.04
N LEU A 41 -0.12 -6.87 5.59
CA LEU A 41 -1.13 -6.29 6.49
C LEU A 41 -1.81 -7.35 7.34
N ASP A 42 -2.06 -8.54 6.78
CA ASP A 42 -2.60 -9.68 7.52
C ASP A 42 -1.60 -10.13 8.60
N LEU A 43 -0.31 -10.27 8.25
CA LEU A 43 0.74 -10.58 9.21
C LEU A 43 0.85 -9.53 10.33
N PHE A 44 0.77 -8.25 9.98
CA PHE A 44 0.74 -7.18 10.97
C PHE A 44 -0.47 -7.32 11.92
N GLY A 45 -1.66 -7.60 11.37
CA GLY A 45 -2.87 -7.86 12.14
C GLY A 45 -2.72 -9.05 13.09
N ASP A 46 -2.17 -10.17 12.62
CA ASP A 46 -1.92 -11.36 13.43
C ASP A 46 -1.01 -11.07 14.62
N VAL A 47 0.06 -10.28 14.40
CA VAL A 47 0.98 -9.88 15.47
C VAL A 47 0.29 -8.95 16.47
N PHE A 48 -0.47 -7.97 15.98
CA PHE A 48 -1.24 -7.05 16.81
C PHE A 48 -2.23 -7.80 17.72
N GLU A 49 -3.02 -8.70 17.13
CA GLU A 49 -3.99 -9.53 17.84
C GLU A 49 -3.32 -10.43 18.89
N ARG A 50 -2.18 -11.01 18.53
CA ARG A 50 -1.39 -11.82 19.45
C ARG A 50 -0.92 -11.03 20.67
N ILE A 51 -0.43 -9.81 20.47
CA ILE A 51 0.00 -8.95 21.57
C ILE A 51 -1.19 -8.62 22.46
N ARG A 52 -2.29 -8.11 21.90
CA ARG A 52 -3.48 -7.75 22.68
C ARG A 52 -4.03 -8.93 23.49
N ALA A 53 -4.07 -10.13 22.91
CA ALA A 53 -4.69 -11.30 23.55
C ALA A 53 -3.76 -12.06 24.51
N GLN A 54 -2.44 -12.02 24.30
CA GLN A 54 -1.50 -12.90 24.99
C GLN A 54 -0.42 -12.18 25.79
N TYR A 55 -0.37 -10.85 25.75
CA TYR A 55 0.61 -10.12 26.55
C TYR A 55 0.27 -10.20 28.04
N VAL A 56 1.32 -10.13 28.87
CA VAL A 56 1.23 -10.36 30.31
C VAL A 56 0.45 -9.27 31.05
N THR A 57 0.44 -8.05 30.49
CA THR A 57 -0.35 -6.93 30.96
C THR A 57 -1.38 -6.53 29.92
N GLU A 58 -2.47 -5.92 30.38
CA GLU A 58 -3.40 -5.23 29.48
C GLU A 58 -2.66 -4.16 28.68
N VAL A 59 -2.99 -4.08 27.39
CA VAL A 59 -2.37 -3.15 26.42
C VAL A 59 -3.51 -2.35 25.81
N ASP A 60 -3.38 -1.03 25.79
CA ASP A 60 -4.29 -0.15 25.07
C ASP A 60 -4.04 -0.26 23.56
N GLU A 61 -5.09 -0.53 22.79
CA GLU A 61 -4.97 -0.71 21.34
C GLU A 61 -4.54 0.56 20.62
N GLY A 62 -5.00 1.72 21.11
CA GLY A 62 -4.66 3.03 20.56
C GLY A 62 -3.17 3.31 20.73
N ASP A 63 -2.64 3.07 21.93
CA ASP A 63 -1.21 3.21 22.22
C ASP A 63 -0.36 2.27 21.36
N LEU A 64 -0.81 1.02 21.14
CA LEU A 64 -0.08 0.04 20.32
C LEU A 64 -0.05 0.45 18.84
N ILE A 65 -1.15 0.98 18.31
CA ILE A 65 -1.23 1.51 16.94
C ILE A 65 -0.36 2.76 16.80
N GLU A 66 -0.44 3.70 17.74
CA GLU A 66 0.37 4.92 17.73
C GLU A 66 1.87 4.58 17.79
N ALA A 67 2.27 3.62 18.63
CA ALA A 67 3.63 3.11 18.70
C ALA A 67 4.10 2.50 17.37
N ALA A 68 3.24 1.71 16.71
CA ALA A 68 3.55 1.14 15.39
C ALA A 68 3.77 2.23 14.34
N ILE A 69 2.91 3.26 14.29
CA ILE A 69 3.04 4.40 13.37
C ILE A 69 4.35 5.16 13.64
N LYS A 70 4.65 5.47 14.91
CA LYS A 70 5.90 6.13 15.29
C LYS A 70 7.13 5.30 14.89
N GLY A 71 7.10 3.99 15.10
CA GLY A 71 8.16 3.07 14.68
C GLY A 71 8.38 3.07 13.17
N MET A 72 7.30 3.05 12.38
CA MET A 72 7.38 3.15 10.92
C MET A 72 7.97 4.48 10.46
N MET A 73 7.55 5.61 11.04
CA MET A 73 8.11 6.93 10.70
C MET A 73 9.59 7.05 11.06
N ALA A 74 9.99 6.57 12.25
CA ALA A 74 11.39 6.58 12.68
C ALA A 74 12.28 5.69 11.79
N SER A 75 11.70 4.66 11.15
CA SER A 75 12.43 3.79 10.22
C SER A 75 12.72 4.45 8.86
N LEU A 76 11.96 5.49 8.49
CA LEU A 76 12.16 6.22 7.23
C LEU A 76 13.37 7.14 7.31
N ASP A 77 13.38 8.03 8.31
CA ASP A 77 14.50 8.91 8.61
C ASP A 77 14.40 9.51 10.04
N PRO A 78 15.49 10.06 10.62
CA PRO A 78 15.50 10.59 11.99
C PRO A 78 14.66 11.86 12.23
N HIS A 79 14.19 12.52 11.18
CA HIS A 79 13.40 13.75 11.22
C HIS A 79 11.91 13.49 10.95
N SER A 80 11.57 12.35 10.36
CA SER A 80 10.19 11.89 10.19
C SER A 80 9.57 11.56 11.54
N SER A 81 8.47 12.22 11.87
CA SER A 81 7.73 12.03 13.12
C SER A 81 6.22 12.01 12.88
N TYR A 82 5.52 11.23 13.69
CA TYR A 82 4.07 11.21 13.75
C TYR A 82 3.61 12.04 14.96
N LEU A 83 2.74 13.02 14.71
CA LEU A 83 2.15 13.86 15.73
C LEU A 83 0.67 13.48 15.92
N PRO A 84 0.29 12.89 17.07
CA PRO A 84 -1.10 12.55 17.33
C PRO A 84 -1.94 13.82 17.58
N PRO A 85 -3.26 13.80 17.32
CA PRO A 85 -4.13 14.97 17.44
C PRO A 85 -4.05 15.67 18.81
N LYS A 86 -3.97 14.90 19.90
CA LYS A 86 -3.82 15.44 21.27
C LYS A 86 -2.59 16.34 21.41
N ASP A 87 -1.46 15.93 20.84
CA ASP A 87 -0.19 16.66 20.95
C ASP A 87 -0.23 17.89 20.03
N PHE A 88 -0.96 17.82 18.92
CA PHE A 88 -1.19 18.95 18.03
C PHE A 88 -2.04 20.05 18.69
N ASP A 89 -3.09 19.66 19.42
CA ASP A 89 -3.93 20.60 20.14
C ASP A 89 -3.14 21.31 21.26
N ASP A 90 -2.28 20.59 21.98
CA ASP A 90 -1.40 21.16 23.01
C ASP A 90 -0.44 22.23 22.45
N MET A 91 0.07 22.06 21.22
CA MET A 91 0.90 23.07 20.57
C MET A 91 0.14 24.35 20.24
N GLN A 92 -1.13 24.23 19.83
CA GLN A 92 -1.96 25.39 19.49
C GLN A 92 -2.35 26.22 20.72
N VAL A 93 -2.42 25.60 21.90
CA VAL A 93 -2.76 26.30 23.15
C VAL A 93 -1.56 27.05 23.75
N GLN A 94 -0.33 26.64 23.40
CA GLN A 94 0.90 27.27 23.89
C GLN A 94 1.39 28.48 23.08
N THR A 95 0.68 28.90 22.02
CA THR A 95 0.98 30.09 21.20
C THR A 95 0.03 31.24 21.49
#